data_AF-A0A1H1VAZ5-F1
#
_entry.id   AF-A0A1H1VAZ5-F1
#
_cell.length_a   1.000
_cell.length_b   1.000
_cell.length_c   1.000
_cell.angle_alpha   90.00
_cell.angle_beta   90.00
_cell.angle_gamma   90.00
#
_symmetry.space_group_name_H-M   'P 1'
#
loop_
_entity.id
_entity.type
_entity.pdbx_description
1 polymer ?
#
loop_
_entity_poly.entity_id
_entity_poly.type
_entity_poly.pdbx_seq_one_letter_code
_entity_poly.pdbx_strand_id
1 'polypeptide(L)' 'MTKKTIDFSIIREKALRNIREDLISTWSDRYAENQISDNFDSVLASHREKATVDNFLPVLVEAEMLDRLRSGAL' A
#
# COMPACT_ATOMS: atom_id res chain seq x y z
N MET A 1 -4.30 18.08 31.19
CA MET A 1 -3.26 17.57 30.27
C MET A 1 -3.85 17.50 28.87
N THR A 2 -3.50 18.41 27.98
CA THR A 2 -3.85 18.33 26.56
C THR A 2 -3.03 17.23 25.93
N LYS A 3 -3.67 16.11 25.59
CA LYS A 3 -3.04 14.98 24.89
C LYS A 3 -2.66 15.49 23.50
N LYS A 4 -1.37 15.62 23.20
CA LYS A 4 -0.91 15.85 21.81
C LYS A 4 -1.24 14.60 21.01
N THR A 5 -2.25 14.69 20.14
CA THR A 5 -2.52 13.65 19.15
C THR A 5 -1.43 13.73 18.10
N ILE A 6 -0.56 12.71 18.05
CA ILE A 6 0.45 12.61 16.99
C ILE A 6 -0.29 12.25 15.70
N ASP A 7 -0.16 13.08 14.68
CA ASP A 7 -0.67 12.77 13.36
C ASP A 7 0.34 11.92 12.59
N PHE A 8 -0.02 10.66 12.35
CA PHE A 8 0.81 9.72 11.60
C PHE A 8 0.50 9.72 10.10
N SER A 9 -0.37 10.61 9.60
CA SER A 9 -0.77 10.70 8.19
C SER A 9 0.43 10.81 7.25
N ILE A 10 1.36 11.73 7.53
CA ILE A 10 2.56 11.98 6.71
C ILE A 10 3.45 10.74 6.64
N ILE A 11 3.65 10.05 7.77
CA ILE A 11 4.48 8.85 7.84
C ILE A 11 3.82 7.73 7.04
N ARG A 12 2.50 7.57 7.17
CA ARG A 12 1.72 6.56 6.45
C ARG A 12 1.73 6.79 4.94
N GLU A 13 1.54 8.02 4.47
CA GLU A 13 1.60 8.36 3.05
C GLU A 13 2.99 8.12 2.47
N LYS A 14 4.04 8.47 3.22
CA LYS A 14 5.41 8.16 2.83
C LYS A 14 5.67 6.66 2.75
N ALA A 15 5.18 5.89 3.72
CA ALA A 15 5.30 4.42 3.70
C ALA A 15 4.59 3.82 2.48
N LEU A 16 3.35 4.23 2.20
CA LEU A 16 2.58 3.76 1.04
C LEU A 16 3.28 4.10 -0.30
N ARG A 17 3.85 5.30 -0.42
CA ARG A 17 4.62 5.67 -1.61
C ARG A 17 5.86 4.79 -1.78
N ASN A 18 6.65 4.62 -0.71
CA ASN A 18 7.84 3.79 -0.74
C ASN A 18 7.51 2.34 -1.12
N ILE A 19 6.45 1.77 -0.55
CA ILE A 19 6.01 0.41 -0.89
C ILE A 19 5.65 0.33 -2.38
N ARG A 20 4.91 1.31 -2.93
CA ARG A 20 4.57 1.32 -4.36
C ARG A 20 5.83 1.34 -5.23
N GLU A 21 6.77 2.22 -4.92
CA GLU A 21 8.05 2.34 -5.64
C GLU A 21 8.85 1.03 -5.57
N ASP A 22 8.92 0.40 -4.40
CA ASP A 22 9.62 -0.88 -4.20
C ASP A 22 8.95 -2.02 -4.99
N LEU A 23 7.61 -2.09 -5.00
CA LEU A 23 6.87 -3.09 -5.77
C LEU A 23 7.08 -2.91 -7.27
N ILE A 24 7.00 -1.67 -7.78
CA ILE A 24 7.28 -1.36 -9.19
C ILE A 24 8.71 -1.76 -9.54
N SER A 25 9.69 -1.33 -8.74
CA SER A 25 11.10 -1.62 -9.02
C SER A 25 11.36 -3.13 -9.05
N THR A 26 10.77 -3.88 -8.12
CA THR A 26 11.00 -5.33 -7.96
C THR A 26 10.33 -6.16 -9.04
N TRP A 27 9.18 -5.74 -9.57
CA TRP A 27 8.34 -6.55 -10.46
C TRP A 27 8.18 -5.99 -11.88
N SER A 28 8.91 -4.91 -12.20
CA SER A 28 8.89 -4.25 -13.52
C SER A 28 9.35 -5.13 -14.69
N ASP A 29 10.09 -6.21 -14.42
CA ASP A 29 10.48 -7.20 -15.42
C ASP A 29 9.30 -8.08 -15.88
N ARG A 30 8.26 -8.18 -15.06
CA ARG A 30 7.12 -9.07 -15.27
C ARG A 30 5.81 -8.32 -15.57
N TYR A 31 5.60 -7.18 -14.92
CA TYR A 31 4.35 -6.43 -15.04
C TYR A 31 4.64 -4.98 -15.37
N ALA A 32 3.71 -4.37 -16.11
CA ALA A 32 3.79 -2.95 -16.42
C ALA A 32 3.55 -2.10 -15.16
N GLU A 33 4.24 -0.97 -15.05
CA GLU A 33 4.16 -0.06 -13.90
C GLU A 33 2.72 0.41 -13.63
N ASN A 34 1.96 0.71 -14.68
CA ASN A 34 0.55 1.11 -14.57
C ASN A 34 -0.30 -0.01 -13.99
N GLN A 35 -0.09 -1.26 -14.40
CA GLN A 35 -0.82 -2.40 -13.88
C GLN A 35 -0.58 -2.61 -12.38
N ILE A 36 0.66 -2.44 -11.92
CA ILE A 36 1.02 -2.51 -10.49
C ILE A 36 0.37 -1.34 -9.74
N SER A 37 0.42 -0.13 -10.29
CA SER A 37 -0.12 1.08 -9.66
C SER A 37 -1.64 1.04 -9.52
N ASP A 38 -2.36 0.64 -10.58
CA ASP A 38 -3.81 0.56 -10.58
C ASP A 38 -4.31 -0.47 -9.54
N ASN A 39 -3.62 -1.62 -9.46
CA ASN A 39 -3.91 -2.62 -8.44
C ASN A 39 -3.60 -2.14 -7.03
N PHE A 40 -2.46 -1.47 -6.84
CA PHE A 40 -2.08 -0.88 -5.57
C PHE A 40 -3.15 0.10 -5.08
N ASP A 41 -3.62 0.99 -5.95
CA ASP A 41 -4.65 1.97 -5.63
C ASP A 41 -6.00 1.30 -5.30
N SER A 42 -6.36 0.24 -6.02
CA SER A 42 -7.54 -0.58 -5.71
C SER A 42 -7.46 -1.27 -4.34
N VAL A 43 -6.32 -1.91 -4.04
CA VAL A 43 -6.07 -2.58 -2.76
C VAL A 43 -6.08 -1.57 -1.61
N LEU A 44 -5.40 -0.43 -1.78
CA LEU A 44 -5.40 0.64 -0.79
C LEU A 44 -6.80 1.18 -0.52
N ALA A 45 -7.61 1.43 -1.56
CA ALA A 45 -8.98 1.86 -1.40
C ALA A 45 -9.82 0.84 -0.61
N SER A 46 -9.75 -0.44 -0.97
CA SER A 46 -10.45 -1.54 -0.30
C SER A 46 -10.08 -1.66 1.18
N HIS A 47 -8.80 -1.57 1.54
CA HIS A 47 -8.38 -1.61 2.94
C HIS A 47 -8.78 -0.35 3.70
N ARG A 48 -8.71 0.83 3.05
CA ARG A 48 -9.08 2.10 3.68
C ARG A 48 -10.56 2.15 4.03
N GLU A 49 -11.44 1.58 3.21
CA GLU A 49 -12.88 1.48 3.49
C GLU A 49 -13.20 0.60 4.71
N LYS A 50 -12.33 -0.38 5.01
CA LYS A 50 -12.55 -1.38 6.06
C LYS A 50 -11.75 -1.11 7.33
N ALA A 51 -10.74 -0.25 7.25
CA ALA A 51 -9.81 -0.03 8.35
C ALA A 51 -10.49 0.69 9.52
N THR A 52 -10.46 0.05 10.69
CA THR A 52 -10.75 0.73 11.97
C THR A 52 -9.51 1.49 12.49
N VAL A 53 -8.31 1.07 12.06
CA VAL A 53 -7.03 1.69 12.46
C VAL A 53 -6.13 1.84 11.23
N ASP A 54 -6.00 3.07 10.74
CA ASP A 54 -5.28 3.39 9.50
C ASP A 54 -3.77 3.11 9.56
N ASN A 55 -3.19 3.01 10.76
CA ASN A 55 -1.75 2.85 10.95
C ASN A 55 -1.21 1.54 10.35
N PHE A 56 -2.07 0.53 10.18
CA PHE A 56 -1.69 -0.76 9.61
C PHE A 56 -1.93 -0.85 8.10
N LEU A 57 -2.53 0.17 7.48
CA LEU A 57 -2.79 0.19 6.04
C LEU A 57 -1.55 -0.14 5.19
N PRO A 58 -0.35 0.43 5.45
CA PRO A 58 0.82 0.12 4.64
C PRO A 58 1.16 -1.38 4.61
N VAL A 59 1.14 -2.04 5.78
CA VAL A 59 1.48 -3.46 5.90
C VAL A 59 0.43 -4.35 5.23
N LEU A 60 -0.86 -4.02 5.37
CA LEU A 60 -1.94 -4.77 4.75
C LEU A 60 -1.91 -4.67 3.22
N VAL A 61 -1.68 -3.46 2.70
CA VAL A 61 -1.58 -3.22 1.26
C VAL A 61 -0.37 -3.94 0.68
N GLU A 62 0.79 -3.85 1.32
CA GLU A 62 2.01 -4.56 0.89
C GLU A 62 1.79 -6.08 0.86
N ALA A 63 1.22 -6.64 1.91
CA ALA A 63 0.99 -8.09 2.00
C ALA A 63 0.06 -8.60 0.90
N GLU A 64 -1.05 -7.92 0.64
CA GLU A 64 -1.99 -8.31 -0.41
C GLU A 64 -1.38 -8.12 -1.81
N MET A 65 -0.68 -7.01 -2.05
CA MET A 65 0.00 -6.80 -3.33
C MET A 65 1.04 -7.89 -3.62
N LEU A 66 1.85 -8.26 -2.62
CA LEU A 66 2.81 -9.35 -2.77
C LEU A 66 2.14 -10.69 -3.08
N ASP A 67 1.00 -10.98 -2.47
CA ASP A 67 0.22 -12.19 -2.77
C ASP A 67 -0.29 -12.20 -4.22
N ARG A 68 -0.88 -11.09 -4.69
CA ARG A 68 -1.35 -10.92 -6.09
C ARG A 68 -0.20 -11.05 -7.09
N LEU A 69 0.93 -10.39 -6.84
CA LEU A 69 2.09 -10.40 -7.73
C LEU A 69 2.70 -11.80 -7.86
N ARG A 70 2.80 -12.53 -6.75
CA ARG A 70 3.33 -13.90 -6.70
C ARG A 70 2.40 -14.92 -7.35
N SER A 71 1.09 -14.74 -7.20
CA SER A 71 0.06 -15.62 -7.78
C SER A 71 -0.26 -15.30 -9.25
N GLY A 72 0.18 -14.14 -9.75
CA GLY A 72 -0.14 -13.69 -11.12
C GLY A 72 -1.55 -13.10 -11.25
N ALA A 73 -2.15 -12.67 -10.15
CA ALA A 73 -3.51 -12.15 -10.07
C ALA A 73 -3.55 -10.62 -9.88
N LEU A 74 -2.85 -9.91 -10.78
CA LEU A 74 -3.00 -8.46 -10.96
C LEU A 74 -4.19 -8.14 -11.87
#